data_AF-A0A9Q0HYC1-F1
#
_entry.id   AF-A0A9Q0HYC1-F1
#
_cell.length_a   1.000
_cell.length_b   1.000
_cell.length_c   1.000
_cell.angle_alpha   90.00
_cell.angle_beta   90.00
_cell.angle_gamma   90.00
#
_symmetry.space_group_name_H-M   'P 1'
#
loop_
_entity.id
_entity.type
_entity.pdbx_description
1 polymer ?
#
loop_
_entity_poly.entity_id
_entity_poly.type
_entity_poly.pdbx_seq_one_letter_code
_entity_poly.pdbx_strand_id
1 'polypeptide(L)'
;MALGPILPPSLGLSVKVVLHLLQGIQMDLSKVVIGCVYVREVARGMILLYETSVEGRYLCVESIASWADVVNKFASLCPQFPVQRIVMDEQACLLRAERPSKKLIELGLDFTPIDKSINDGCKSEEQGTLEEKG
;
A
#
# COMPACT_ATOMS: atom_id res chain seq x y z
N MET A 1 -4.42 -3.53 1.20
CA MET A 1 -4.32 -2.26 0.47
C MET A 1 -3.23 -2.40 -0.58
N ALA A 2 -3.62 -2.35 -1.85
CA ALA A 2 -2.67 -2.30 -2.96
C ALA A 2 -2.19 -0.85 -3.14
N LEU A 3 -0.88 -0.65 -3.12
CA LEU A 3 -0.17 0.61 -3.28
C LEU A 3 0.69 0.57 -4.54
N GLY A 4 1.12 1.73 -5.04
CA GLY A 4 1.94 1.85 -6.24
C GLY A 4 1.43 2.93 -7.19
N PRO A 5 1.96 2.98 -8.43
CA PRO A 5 1.53 3.93 -9.45
C PRO A 5 0.02 3.86 -9.70
N ILE A 6 -0.58 5.03 -9.90
CA ILE A 6 -2.01 5.18 -10.12
C ILE A 6 -2.25 5.14 -11.63
N LEU A 7 -2.95 4.10 -12.09
CA LEU A 7 -3.33 3.95 -13.49
C LEU A 7 -4.79 4.42 -13.69
N PRO A 8 -5.06 5.37 -14.60
CA PRO A 8 -6.43 5.81 -14.92
C PRO A 8 -7.22 4.73 -15.71
N PRO A 9 -8.57 4.81 -15.81
CA PRO A 9 -9.46 5.92 -15.42
C PRO A 9 -10.37 5.67 -14.19
N SER A 10 -10.38 4.47 -13.58
CA SER A 10 -11.26 4.16 -12.45
C SER A 10 -10.49 3.95 -11.14
N LEU A 11 -10.82 4.77 -10.14
CA LEU A 11 -10.16 4.73 -8.84
C LEU A 11 -10.82 3.69 -7.93
N GLY A 12 -10.10 2.60 -7.67
CA GLY A 12 -10.45 1.66 -6.61
C GLY A 12 -10.42 2.34 -5.23
N LEU A 13 -11.09 1.73 -4.24
CA LEU A 13 -11.19 2.29 -2.88
C LEU A 13 -9.82 2.55 -2.24
N SER A 14 -8.84 1.66 -2.45
CA SER A 14 -7.47 1.87 -1.93
C SER A 14 -6.82 3.12 -2.49
N VAL A 15 -7.02 3.40 -3.77
CA VAL A 15 -6.47 4.60 -4.41
C VAL A 15 -7.14 5.85 -3.84
N LYS A 16 -8.47 5.85 -3.67
CA LYS A 16 -9.19 6.97 -3.03
C LYS A 16 -8.69 7.26 -1.61
N VAL A 17 -8.45 6.22 -0.82
CA VAL A 17 -7.87 6.35 0.54
C VAL A 17 -6.49 7.00 0.48
N VAL A 18 -5.63 6.57 -0.43
CA VAL A 18 -4.31 7.18 -0.63
C VAL A 18 -4.43 8.64 -1.09
N LEU A 19 -5.30 8.95 -2.04
CA LEU A 19 -5.51 10.32 -2.51
C LEU A 19 -5.99 11.25 -1.39
N HIS A 20 -6.98 10.82 -0.61
CA HIS A 20 -7.44 11.59 0.55
C HIS A 20 -6.30 11.83 1.55
N LEU A 21 -5.46 10.81 1.79
CA LEU A 21 -4.29 10.95 2.66
C LEU A 21 -3.30 11.99 2.12
N LEU A 22 -2.98 11.93 0.82
CA LEU A 22 -2.09 12.88 0.15
C LEU A 22 -2.67 14.30 0.11
N GLN A 23 -4.00 14.44 0.11
CA GLN A 23 -4.69 15.73 0.23
C GLN A 23 -4.78 16.25 1.67
N GLY A 24 -4.24 15.52 2.65
CA GLY A 24 -4.26 15.90 4.06
C GLY A 24 -5.60 15.69 4.76
N ILE A 25 -6.51 14.91 4.17
CA ILE A 25 -7.81 14.58 4.75
C ILE A 25 -7.59 13.50 5.82
N GLN A 26 -7.96 13.81 7.06
CA GLN A 26 -7.91 12.85 8.15
C GLN A 26 -9.04 11.83 8.03
N MET A 27 -8.70 10.58 8.30
CA MET A 27 -9.64 9.45 8.33
C MET A 27 -9.60 8.82 9.72
N ASP A 28 -10.77 8.55 10.33
CA ASP A 28 -10.86 7.85 11.61
C ASP A 28 -10.62 6.34 11.43
N LEU A 29 -9.34 6.00 11.22
CA LEU A 29 -8.87 4.63 11.05
C LEU A 29 -7.75 4.30 12.05
N SER A 30 -7.67 5.05 13.14
CA SER A 30 -6.60 4.94 14.16
C SER A 30 -6.46 3.53 14.75
N LYS A 31 -7.56 2.77 14.84
CA LYS A 31 -7.60 1.39 15.36
C LYS A 31 -7.48 0.30 14.28
N VAL A 32 -7.27 0.70 13.02
CA VAL A 32 -7.25 -0.23 11.88
C VAL A 32 -5.83 -0.73 11.64
N VAL A 33 -5.73 -2.03 11.35
CA VAL A 33 -4.53 -2.67 10.85
C VAL A 33 -4.73 -3.02 9.38
N ILE A 34 -3.74 -2.72 8.54
CA ILE A 34 -3.83 -2.87 7.10
C ILE A 34 -2.68 -3.74 6.59
N GLY A 35 -3.02 -4.79 5.84
CA GLY A 35 -2.06 -5.49 5.00
C GLY A 35 -1.75 -4.65 3.76
N CYS A 36 -0.49 -4.34 3.52
CA CYS A 36 -0.02 -3.53 2.41
C CYS A 36 0.71 -4.40 1.38
N VAL A 37 0.52 -4.10 0.10
CA VAL A 37 1.17 -4.82 -1.01
C VAL A 37 1.37 -3.86 -2.17
N TYR A 38 2.44 -4.03 -2.94
CA TYR A 38 2.59 -3.30 -4.19
C TYR A 38 1.68 -3.95 -5.26
N VAL A 39 0.87 -3.14 -5.96
CA VAL A 39 -0.09 -3.54 -7.00
C VAL A 39 0.50 -4.46 -8.08
N ARG A 40 1.79 -4.33 -8.42
CA ARG A 40 2.45 -5.22 -9.39
C ARG A 40 2.55 -6.65 -8.87
N GLU A 41 2.75 -6.84 -7.58
CA GLU A 41 2.85 -8.13 -6.90
C GLU A 41 1.49 -8.82 -6.83
N VAL A 42 0.40 -8.06 -6.78
CA VAL A 42 -0.95 -8.63 -6.96
C VAL A 42 -1.09 -9.24 -8.35
N ALA A 43 -0.69 -8.49 -9.39
CA ALA A 43 -0.75 -9.00 -10.77
C ALA A 43 0.19 -10.21 -10.99
N ARG A 44 1.46 -10.11 -10.55
CA ARG A 44 2.43 -11.21 -10.63
C ARG A 44 1.98 -12.44 -9.86
N GLY A 45 1.41 -12.24 -8.67
CA GLY A 45 0.87 -13.33 -7.85
C GLY A 45 -0.28 -14.05 -8.56
N MET A 46 -1.21 -13.31 -9.16
CA MET A 46 -2.31 -13.91 -9.92
C MET A 46 -1.82 -14.73 -11.12
N ILE A 47 -0.83 -14.23 -11.87
CA ILE A 47 -0.21 -14.95 -12.99
C ILE A 47 0.47 -16.22 -12.48
N LEU A 48 1.29 -16.11 -11.44
CA LEU A 48 2.00 -17.25 -10.84
C LEU A 48 1.04 -18.36 -10.40
N LEU A 49 -0.05 -18.00 -9.71
CA LEU A 49 -1.05 -18.97 -9.25
C LEU A 49 -1.76 -19.67 -10.43
N TYR A 50 -2.09 -18.91 -11.48
CA TYR A 50 -2.71 -19.45 -12.69
C TYR A 50 -1.78 -20.44 -13.41
N GLU A 51 -0.51 -20.09 -13.58
CA GLU A 51 0.47 -20.91 -14.30
C GLU A 51 0.88 -22.17 -13.52
N THR A 52 0.93 -22.09 -12.18
CA THR A 52 1.29 -23.23 -11.32
C THR A 52 0.13 -24.19 -11.05
N SER A 53 -1.11 -23.84 -11.45
CA SER A 53 -2.31 -24.66 -11.26
C SER A 53 -2.54 -25.09 -9.81
N VAL A 54 -2.18 -24.23 -8.85
CA VAL A 54 -2.36 -24.51 -7.42
C VAL A 54 -3.77 -24.18 -6.96
N GLU A 55 -4.24 -24.89 -5.93
CA GLU A 55 -5.59 -24.71 -5.38
C GLU A 55 -5.58 -23.97 -4.03
N GLY A 56 -6.73 -23.40 -3.69
CA GLY A 56 -6.99 -22.77 -2.39
C GLY A 56 -6.77 -21.25 -2.38
N ARG A 57 -6.59 -20.70 -1.16
CA ARG A 57 -6.45 -19.25 -0.93
C ARG A 57 -5.01 -18.86 -0.61
N TYR A 58 -4.58 -17.76 -1.21
CA TYR A 58 -3.24 -17.20 -1.08
C TYR A 58 -3.33 -15.76 -0.60
N LEU A 59 -2.75 -15.49 0.57
CA LEU A 59 -2.61 -14.13 1.06
C LEU A 59 -1.55 -13.42 0.21
N CYS A 60 -1.86 -12.21 -0.28
CA CYS A 60 -0.96 -11.37 -1.07
C CYS A 60 -0.77 -10.01 -0.39
N VAL A 61 0.15 -10.01 0.57
CA VAL A 61 0.51 -8.91 1.47
C VAL A 61 2.02 -8.96 1.75
N GLU A 62 2.71 -7.85 1.57
CA GLU A 62 4.14 -7.74 1.90
C GLU A 62 4.36 -7.52 3.40
N SER A 63 3.59 -6.61 3.98
CA SER A 63 3.65 -6.27 5.41
C SER A 63 2.27 -5.94 5.95
N ILE A 64 2.07 -6.20 7.24
CA ILE A 64 0.89 -5.78 7.99
C ILE A 64 1.34 -4.70 8.97
N ALA A 65 0.67 -3.56 8.96
CA ALA A 65 1.01 -2.42 9.82
C ALA A 65 -0.24 -1.69 10.29
N SER A 66 -0.13 -0.94 11.38
CA SER A 66 -1.21 -0.06 11.83
C SER A 66 -1.46 1.04 10.79
N TRP A 67 -2.68 1.58 10.74
CA TRP A 67 -2.96 2.75 9.89
C TRP A 67 -2.04 3.92 10.21
N ALA A 68 -1.77 4.16 11.50
CA ALA A 68 -0.85 5.21 11.94
C ALA A 68 0.57 5.01 11.38
N ASP A 69 1.09 3.77 11.37
CA ASP A 69 2.40 3.46 10.76
C ASP A 69 2.41 3.79 9.27
N VAL A 70 1.37 3.38 8.55
CA VAL A 70 1.25 3.62 7.11
C VAL A 70 1.21 5.12 6.83
N VAL A 71 0.36 5.87 7.54
CA VAL A 71 0.26 7.34 7.42
C VAL A 71 1.58 8.02 7.74
N ASN A 72 2.26 7.61 8.81
CA ASN A 72 3.54 8.19 9.20
C ASN A 72 4.66 7.85 8.20
N LYS A 73 4.60 6.71 7.52
CA LYS A 73 5.47 6.38 6.37
C LYS A 73 5.18 7.30 5.19
N PHE A 74 3.92 7.49 4.80
CA PHE A 74 3.55 8.47 3.76
C PHE A 74 4.07 9.87 4.08
N ALA A 75 3.86 10.37 5.30
CA ALA A 75 4.35 11.68 5.74
C ALA A 75 5.88 11.81 5.78
N SER A 76 6.61 10.69 5.83
CA SER A 76 8.09 10.69 5.82
C SER A 76 8.66 10.56 4.41
N LEU A 77 8.02 9.74 3.57
CA LEU A 77 8.48 9.44 2.20
C LEU A 77 8.00 10.46 1.17
N CYS A 78 6.87 11.12 1.43
CA CYS A 78 6.24 12.06 0.51
C CYS A 78 6.01 13.44 1.19
N PRO A 79 7.08 14.13 1.67
CA PRO A 79 6.98 15.39 2.42
C PRO A 79 6.38 16.56 1.61
N GLN A 80 6.31 16.45 0.29
CA GLN A 80 5.69 17.40 -0.63
C GLN A 80 4.16 17.43 -0.52
N PHE A 81 3.55 16.41 0.08
CA PHE A 81 2.11 16.34 0.32
C PHE A 81 1.75 16.72 1.76
N PRO A 82 0.60 17.36 2.01
CA PRO A 82 0.15 17.77 3.35
C PRO A 82 -0.36 16.60 4.24
N VAL A 83 0.35 15.47 4.25
CA VAL A 83 -0.02 14.28 5.03
C VAL A 83 0.12 14.58 6.53
N GLN A 84 -0.98 14.44 7.27
CA GLN A 84 -0.99 14.67 8.71
C GLN A 84 -0.54 13.43 9.48
N ARG A 85 0.55 13.54 10.24
CA ARG A 85 1.05 12.45 11.11
C ARG A 85 0.05 12.11 12.19
N ILE A 86 -0.02 10.83 12.55
CA ILE A 86 -0.88 10.31 13.60
C ILE A 86 -0.01 9.94 14.80
N VAL A 87 -0.41 10.41 15.99
CA VAL A 87 0.20 10.00 17.27
C VAL A 87 -0.24 8.57 17.55
N MET A 88 0.74 7.69 17.75
CA MET A 88 0.49 6.27 17.98
C MET A 88 0.13 6.01 19.45
N ASP A 89 -0.83 5.13 19.66
CA ASP A 89 -1.02 4.44 20.94
C ASP A 89 -0.08 3.22 21.00
N GLU A 90 0.49 2.92 22.18
CA GLU A 90 1.47 1.85 22.37
C GLU A 90 0.91 0.48 21.94
N GLN A 91 -0.39 0.25 22.09
CA GLN A 91 -1.07 -0.98 21.65
C GLN A 91 -1.02 -1.19 20.13
N ALA A 92 -1.03 -0.13 19.32
CA ALA A 92 -1.03 -0.23 17.86
C ALA A 92 0.29 -0.77 17.30
N CYS A 93 1.39 -0.64 18.06
CA CYS A 93 2.70 -1.18 17.69
C CYS A 93 2.76 -2.71 17.66
N LEU A 94 1.85 -3.41 18.35
CA LEU A 94 1.92 -4.85 18.55
C LEU A 94 1.40 -5.68 17.37
N LEU A 95 0.71 -5.06 16.40
CA LEU A 95 0.01 -5.75 15.31
C LEU A 95 0.75 -5.66 13.97
N ARG A 96 2.08 -5.80 14.01
CA ARG A 96 2.92 -5.82 12.81
C ARG A 96 3.29 -7.24 12.43
N ALA A 97 3.23 -7.53 11.13
CA ALA A 97 3.74 -8.79 10.60
C ALA A 97 4.58 -8.53 9.36
N GLU A 98 5.79 -9.07 9.36
CA GLU A 98 6.66 -9.10 8.20
C GLU A 98 6.44 -10.40 7.42
N ARG A 99 6.43 -10.31 6.09
CA ARG A 99 6.33 -11.45 5.18
C ARG A 99 5.17 -12.41 5.51
N PRO A 100 3.92 -11.92 5.65
CA PRO A 100 2.78 -12.76 6.00
C PRO A 100 2.36 -13.71 4.86
N SER A 101 2.77 -13.44 3.62
CA SER A 101 2.38 -14.20 2.41
C SER A 101 3.22 -15.46 2.17
N LYS A 102 3.39 -16.29 3.21
CA LYS A 102 4.31 -17.45 3.18
C LYS A 102 4.13 -18.35 1.96
N LYS A 103 2.89 -18.71 1.63
CA LYS A 103 2.59 -19.59 0.47
C LYS A 103 3.02 -19.00 -0.87
N LEU A 104 2.85 -17.69 -1.09
CA LEU A 104 3.29 -17.06 -2.34
C LEU A 104 4.82 -16.95 -2.39
N ILE A 105 5.46 -16.69 -1.25
CA ILE A 105 6.92 -16.66 -1.13
C ILE A 105 7.51 -18.04 -1.43
N GLU A 106 6.91 -19.11 -0.90
CA GLU A 106 7.30 -20.50 -1.18
C GLU A 106 7.16 -20.88 -2.67
N LEU A 107 6.21 -20.26 -3.38
CA LEU A 107 6.06 -20.39 -4.84
C LEU A 107 7.02 -19.51 -5.64
N GLY A 108 7.91 -18.75 -5.00
CA GLY A 108 8.91 -17.90 -5.64
C GLY A 108 8.47 -16.46 -5.92
N LEU A 109 7.35 -16.00 -5.35
CA LEU A 109 6.96 -14.60 -5.45
C LEU A 109 7.74 -13.74 -4.46
N ASP A 110 8.59 -12.86 -5.00
CA ASP A 110 9.27 -11.83 -4.23
C ASP A 110 8.41 -10.56 -4.09
N PHE A 111 8.42 -10.01 -2.88
CA PHE A 111 7.71 -8.78 -2.55
C PHE A 111 8.66 -7.59 -2.44
N THR A 112 8.30 -6.50 -3.10
CA THR A 112 8.97 -5.21 -2.95
C THR A 112 8.60 -4.55 -1.61
N PRO A 113 9.57 -4.01 -0.84
CA PRO A 113 9.29 -3.27 0.38
C PRO A 113 8.28 -2.13 0.17
N ILE A 114 7.35 -1.96 1.11
CA ILE A 114 6.24 -1.04 0.92
C ILE A 114 6.66 0.42 0.68
N ASP A 115 7.81 0.83 1.24
CA ASP A 115 8.37 2.16 1.07
C ASP A 115 8.59 2.52 -0.41
N LYS A 116 8.98 1.55 -1.24
CA LYS A 116 9.12 1.76 -2.68
C LYS A 116 7.75 1.92 -3.36
N SER A 117 6.76 1.12 -2.96
CA SER A 117 5.40 1.25 -3.51
C SER A 117 4.74 2.59 -3.17
N ILE A 118 5.00 3.12 -1.97
CA ILE A 118 4.55 4.45 -1.53
C ILE A 118 5.22 5.52 -2.39
N ASN A 119 6.55 5.48 -2.52
CA ASN A 119 7.31 6.43 -3.35
C ASN A 119 6.84 6.44 -4.81
N ASP A 120 6.66 5.27 -5.41
CA ASP A 120 6.21 5.15 -6.80
C ASP A 120 4.78 5.69 -6.98
N GLY A 121 3.90 5.48 -5.99
CA GLY A 121 2.54 6.04 -5.98
C GLY A 121 2.52 7.56 -5.84
N CYS A 122 3.28 8.13 -4.90
CA CYS A 122 3.40 9.57 -4.71
C CYS A 122 3.94 10.27 -5.97
N LYS A 123 4.97 9.71 -6.61
CA LYS A 123 5.52 10.24 -7.87
C LYS A 123 4.50 10.22 -9.01
N SER A 124 3.71 9.14 -9.11
CA SER A 124 2.64 9.03 -10.11
C SER A 124 1.58 10.11 -9.93
N GLU A 125 1.23 10.43 -8.68
CA GLU A 125 0.24 11.47 -8.35
C GLU A 125 0.77 12.88 -8.67
N GLU A 126 2.04 13.16 -8.38
CA GLU A 126 2.68 14.43 -8.75
C GLU A 126 2.64 14.65 -10.26
N GLN A 127 2.98 13.63 -11.05
CA GLN A 127 2.99 13.70 -12.51
C GLN A 127 1.58 13.92 -13.06
N GLY A 128 0.58 13.18 -12.57
CA GLY A 128 -0.82 13.39 -12.98
C GLY A 128 -1.33 14.80 -12.64
N THR A 129 -0.98 15.32 -11.46
CA THR A 129 -1.36 16.69 -11.06
C THR A 129 -0.70 17.76 -11.94
N LEU A 130 0.52 17.51 -12.44
CA LEU A 130 1.22 18.42 -13.36
C LEU A 130 0.59 18.40 -14.76
N GLU A 131 0.15 17.24 -15.24
CA GLU A 131 -0.48 17.08 -16.55
C GLU A 131 -1.90 17.68 -16.62
N GLU A 132 -2.67 17.68 -15.53
CA GLU A 132 -4.00 18.31 -15.49
C GLU A 132 -3.96 19.86 -15.46
N LYS A 133 -2.80 20.47 -15.19
CA LYS A 133 -2.63 21.92 -15.08
C LYS A 133 -2.01 22.59 -16.31
N GLY A 134 -1.63 21.81 -17.33
CA GLY A 134 -1.05 22.30 -18.59
C GLY A 134 -2.07 22.33 -19.72
#